data_AF-A0A6L8KK20-F1
#
_entry.id   AF-A0A6L8KK20-F1
#
_cell.length_a   1.000
_cell.length_b   1.000
_cell.length_c   1.000
_cell.angle_alpha   90.00
_cell.angle_beta   90.00
_cell.angle_gamma   90.00
#
_symmetry.space_group_name_H-M   'P 1'
#
loop_
_entity.id
_entity.type
_entity.pdbx_description
1 polymer ?
#
loop_
_entity_poly.entity_id
_entity_poly.type
_entity_poly.pdbx_seq_one_letter_code
_entity_poly.pdbx_strand_id
1 'polypeptide(L)'
;MNGQQQTFKVKKVKANMTGVTTERITELEVAIGLQLPEDVRSMYGISNGYKGPTECQLLYPADAESEILSMNRLKEEPWFPKQFHSLVLVGDDGCGNLIGFDWATGRGVLWNPSDGDSVQQSRGSVTEIWEYVIDWYKTIG
;
A
#
# COMPACT_ATOMS: atom_id res chain seq x y z
N MET A 1 29.78 -42.27 24.34
CA MET A 1 28.57 -41.47 24.16
C MET A 1 28.89 -40.38 23.14
N ASN A 2 28.53 -40.58 21.87
CA ASN A 2 28.83 -39.64 20.78
C ASN A 2 27.63 -38.72 20.56
N GLY A 3 27.77 -37.45 20.96
CA GLY A 3 26.79 -36.40 20.66
C GLY A 3 27.06 -35.82 19.28
N GLN A 4 26.20 -36.15 18.32
CA GLN A 4 26.20 -35.50 17.01
C GLN A 4 25.58 -34.10 17.15
N GLN A 5 26.38 -33.06 16.94
CA GLN A 5 25.87 -31.69 16.76
C GLN A 5 25.17 -31.60 15.40
N GLN A 6 23.84 -31.50 15.43
CA GLN A 6 23.05 -31.13 14.27
C GLN A 6 23.33 -29.65 13.93
N THR A 7 23.97 -29.43 12.79
CA THR A 7 24.13 -28.11 12.20
C THR A 7 22.81 -27.71 11.53
N PHE A 8 22.08 -26.78 12.16
CA PHE A 8 20.92 -26.15 11.55
C PHE A 8 21.38 -25.25 10.40
N LYS A 9 21.21 -25.74 9.16
CA LYS A 9 21.34 -24.89 7.97
C LYS A 9 20.16 -23.93 7.95
N VAL A 10 20.36 -22.70 8.43
CA VAL A 10 19.46 -21.59 8.16
C VAL A 10 19.46 -21.37 6.65
N LYS A 11 18.38 -21.79 5.97
CA LYS A 11 18.14 -21.41 4.58
C LYS A 11 18.01 -19.90 4.57
N LYS A 12 18.98 -19.19 3.98
CA LYS A 12 18.80 -17.79 3.56
C LYS A 12 17.58 -17.76 2.64
N VAL A 13 16.45 -17.28 3.14
CA VAL A 13 15.33 -16.89 2.30
C VAL A 13 15.83 -15.69 1.50
N LYS A 14 16.23 -15.92 0.25
CA LYS A 14 16.36 -14.82 -0.72
C LYS A 14 14.94 -14.35 -0.96
N ALA A 15 14.53 -13.26 -0.32
CA ALA A 15 13.41 -12.49 -0.85
C ALA A 15 13.83 -12.09 -2.26
N ASN A 16 13.16 -12.66 -3.27
CA ASN A 16 13.27 -12.17 -4.64
C ASN A 16 12.64 -10.78 -4.63
N MET A 17 13.42 -9.75 -4.30
CA MET A 17 13.06 -8.34 -4.45
C MET A 17 13.12 -7.98 -5.95
N THR A 18 12.29 -8.62 -6.74
CA THR A 18 12.05 -8.18 -8.11
C THR A 18 10.94 -7.15 -8.05
N GLY A 19 11.28 -5.88 -8.32
CA GLY A 19 10.29 -4.84 -8.53
C GLY A 19 9.26 -5.26 -9.58
N VAL A 20 8.12 -4.61 -9.55
CA VAL A 20 7.01 -4.80 -10.49
C VAL A 20 7.41 -4.21 -11.84
N THR A 21 7.13 -4.94 -12.91
CA THR A 21 7.46 -4.45 -14.27
C THR A 21 6.56 -3.28 -14.66
N THR A 22 7.03 -2.47 -15.61
CA THR A 22 6.24 -1.32 -16.11
C THR A 22 4.96 -1.80 -16.80
N GLU A 23 5.01 -2.94 -17.49
CA GLU A 23 3.83 -3.56 -18.11
C GLU A 23 2.80 -3.90 -17.05
N ARG A 24 3.21 -4.52 -15.93
CA ARG A 24 2.29 -4.88 -14.85
C ARG A 24 1.71 -3.66 -14.15
N ILE A 25 2.51 -2.61 -13.93
CA ILE A 25 2.00 -1.32 -13.41
C ILE A 25 0.94 -0.75 -14.36
N THR A 26 1.19 -0.79 -15.66
CA THR A 26 0.23 -0.28 -16.67
C THR A 26 -1.07 -1.09 -16.67
N GLU A 27 -0.99 -2.41 -16.55
CA GLU A 27 -2.17 -3.28 -16.42
C GLU A 27 -3.00 -2.94 -15.17
N LEU A 28 -2.34 -2.68 -14.04
CA LEU A 28 -3.02 -2.26 -12.81
C LEU A 28 -3.75 -0.93 -13.01
N GLU A 29 -3.11 0.06 -13.61
CA GLU A 29 -3.72 1.37 -13.87
C GLU A 29 -4.94 1.27 -14.78
N VAL A 30 -4.86 0.43 -15.83
CA VAL A 30 -6.01 0.15 -16.70
C VAL A 30 -7.14 -0.50 -15.92
N ALA A 31 -6.84 -1.46 -15.05
CA ALA A 31 -7.85 -2.14 -14.24
C ALA A 31 -8.47 -1.25 -13.15
N ILE A 32 -7.69 -0.33 -12.57
CA ILE A 32 -8.14 0.66 -11.57
C ILE A 32 -8.93 1.78 -12.24
N GLY A 33 -8.66 2.08 -13.52
CA GLY A 33 -9.25 3.19 -14.26
C GLY A 33 -8.60 4.55 -13.96
N LEU A 34 -7.50 4.56 -13.21
CA LEU A 34 -6.73 5.75 -12.84
C LEU A 34 -5.23 5.42 -12.87
N GLN A 35 -4.41 6.44 -13.09
CA GLN A 35 -2.96 6.33 -12.99
C GLN A 35 -2.52 6.19 -11.52
N LEU A 36 -1.48 5.40 -11.27
CA LEU A 36 -0.80 5.41 -9.98
C LEU A 36 0.06 6.68 -9.89
N PRO A 37 0.16 7.32 -8.72
CA PRO A 37 1.05 8.47 -8.54
C PRO A 37 2.52 8.05 -8.71
N GLU A 38 3.38 9.00 -9.10
CA GLU A 38 4.77 8.75 -9.49
C GLU A 38 5.59 8.06 -8.39
N ASP A 39 5.35 8.42 -7.14
CA ASP A 39 6.04 7.85 -5.98
C ASP A 39 5.65 6.39 -5.72
N VAL A 40 4.38 6.04 -5.92
CA VAL A 40 3.91 4.64 -5.88
C VAL A 40 4.50 3.83 -7.03
N ARG A 41 4.53 4.36 -8.25
CA ARG A 41 5.17 3.71 -9.40
C ARG A 41 6.66 3.45 -9.14
N SER A 42 7.34 4.47 -8.59
CA SER A 42 8.76 4.38 -8.23
C SER A 42 9.00 3.31 -7.16
N MET A 43 8.15 3.25 -6.13
CA MET A 43 8.24 2.22 -5.10
C MET A 43 8.03 0.82 -5.68
N TYR A 44 7.05 0.65 -6.57
CA TYR A 44 6.84 -0.63 -7.26
C TYR A 44 8.03 -1.06 -8.10
N GLY A 45 8.76 -0.12 -8.71
CA GLY A 45 10.02 -0.41 -9.40
C GLY A 45 11.12 -0.96 -8.48
N ILE A 46 11.04 -0.72 -7.18
CA ILE A 46 12.00 -1.17 -6.16
C ILE A 46 11.52 -2.48 -5.51
N SER A 47 10.25 -2.55 -5.10
CA SER A 47 9.67 -3.71 -4.42
C SER A 47 8.21 -3.93 -4.77
N ASN A 48 7.81 -5.20 -4.80
CA ASN A 48 6.42 -5.57 -4.97
C ASN A 48 5.66 -5.49 -3.63
N GLY A 49 5.21 -4.27 -3.30
CA GLY A 49 4.62 -3.93 -2.02
C GLY A 49 5.64 -3.33 -1.05
N TYR A 50 5.13 -2.72 0.02
CA TYR A 50 5.91 -2.05 1.05
C TYR A 50 5.24 -2.22 2.40
N LYS A 51 5.96 -2.80 3.36
CA LYS A 51 5.48 -3.03 4.71
C LYS A 51 6.03 -1.99 5.67
N GLY A 52 5.16 -1.50 6.55
CA GLY A 52 5.52 -0.60 7.64
C GLY A 52 5.68 -1.32 8.98
N PRO A 53 5.75 -0.56 10.09
CA PRO A 53 5.76 -1.10 11.45
C PRO A 53 4.59 -2.03 11.70
N THR A 54 4.79 -3.03 12.56
CA THR A 54 3.73 -4.01 12.93
C THR A 54 3.13 -4.77 11.73
N GLU A 55 3.87 -4.89 10.62
CA GLU A 55 3.44 -5.57 9.38
C GLU A 55 2.26 -4.90 8.65
N CYS A 56 1.98 -3.61 8.89
CA CYS A 56 0.99 -2.87 8.08
C CYS A 56 1.40 -2.82 6.61
N GLN A 57 0.42 -2.85 5.71
CA GLN A 57 0.65 -2.88 4.26
C GLN A 57 0.57 -1.48 3.67
N LEU A 58 1.63 -0.69 3.87
CA LEU A 58 1.73 0.68 3.35
C LEU A 58 1.58 0.75 1.82
N LEU A 59 2.04 -0.28 1.11
CA LEU A 59 1.75 -0.52 -0.30
C LEU A 59 1.41 -2.00 -0.51
N TYR A 60 0.23 -2.27 -1.03
CA TYR A 60 -0.21 -3.62 -1.39
C TYR A 60 0.64 -4.21 -2.51
N PRO A 61 0.85 -5.54 -2.56
CA PRO A 61 1.49 -6.19 -3.70
C PRO A 61 0.67 -6.02 -4.98
N ALA A 62 1.36 -6.04 -6.13
CA ALA A 62 0.83 -5.85 -7.48
C ALA A 62 0.53 -7.18 -8.23
N ASP A 63 0.35 -8.28 -7.49
CA ASP A 63 0.14 -9.62 -8.04
C ASP A 63 -1.20 -9.77 -8.80
N ALA A 64 -1.41 -10.89 -9.50
CA ALA A 64 -2.60 -11.11 -10.34
C ALA A 64 -3.93 -11.11 -9.55
N GLU A 65 -3.89 -11.52 -8.28
CA GLU A 65 -4.99 -11.45 -7.31
C GLU A 65 -4.72 -10.35 -6.25
N SER A 66 -4.16 -9.23 -6.69
CA SER A 66 -3.66 -8.22 -5.75
C SER A 66 -4.75 -7.52 -4.96
N GLU A 67 -4.47 -7.36 -3.67
CA GLU A 67 -5.23 -6.54 -2.74
C GLU A 67 -5.46 -5.12 -3.29
N ILE A 68 -4.50 -4.55 -4.04
CA ILE A 68 -4.70 -3.21 -4.66
C ILE A 68 -5.92 -3.16 -5.58
N LEU A 69 -6.18 -4.20 -6.38
CA LEU A 69 -7.34 -4.23 -7.27
C LEU A 69 -8.63 -4.39 -6.48
N SER A 70 -8.65 -5.31 -5.50
CA SER A 70 -9.80 -5.54 -4.63
C SER A 70 -10.18 -4.28 -3.85
N MET A 71 -9.18 -3.57 -3.32
CA MET A 71 -9.39 -2.33 -2.58
C MET A 71 -9.88 -1.20 -3.48
N ASN A 72 -9.40 -1.10 -4.72
CA ASN A 72 -9.90 -0.07 -5.64
C ASN A 72 -11.32 -0.33 -6.15
N ARG A 73 -11.82 -1.58 -6.10
CA ARG A 73 -13.23 -1.92 -6.39
C ARG A 73 -14.21 -1.46 -5.31
N LEU A 74 -13.74 -1.06 -4.13
CA LEU A 74 -14.62 -0.50 -3.10
C LEU A 74 -15.41 0.72 -3.61
N LYS A 75 -14.93 1.41 -4.65
CA LYS A 75 -15.66 2.49 -5.34
C LYS A 75 -16.98 2.07 -5.98
N GLU A 76 -17.16 0.77 -6.21
CA GLU A 76 -18.40 0.20 -6.76
C GLU A 76 -19.46 0.00 -5.67
N GLU A 77 -19.08 0.08 -4.40
CA GLU A 77 -19.96 -0.14 -3.27
C GLU A 77 -20.87 1.07 -2.99
N PRO A 78 -22.16 0.86 -2.63
CA PRO A 78 -23.10 1.95 -2.39
C PRO A 78 -22.70 2.91 -1.25
N TRP A 79 -21.91 2.43 -0.29
CA TRP A 79 -21.46 3.22 0.87
C TRP A 79 -20.21 4.05 0.57
N PHE A 80 -19.55 3.82 -0.56
CA PHE A 80 -18.31 4.51 -0.88
C PHE A 80 -18.56 5.99 -1.20
N PRO A 81 -17.82 6.95 -0.58
CA PRO A 81 -18.07 8.36 -0.81
C PRO A 81 -17.79 8.79 -2.26
N LYS A 82 -18.77 9.42 -2.91
CA LYS A 82 -18.67 9.84 -4.32
C LYS A 82 -17.51 10.80 -4.58
N GLN A 83 -17.18 11.69 -3.64
CA GLN A 83 -16.03 12.59 -3.79
C GLN A 83 -14.68 11.85 -3.88
N PHE A 84 -14.59 10.61 -3.40
CA PHE A 84 -13.38 9.80 -3.46
C PHE A 84 -13.33 8.89 -4.70
N HIS A 85 -14.19 9.09 -5.71
CA HIS A 85 -14.06 8.31 -6.95
C HIS A 85 -12.74 8.58 -7.70
N SER A 86 -12.08 9.72 -7.43
CA SER A 86 -10.75 10.06 -7.94
C SER A 86 -9.60 9.52 -7.06
N LEU A 87 -9.91 8.81 -5.97
CA LEU A 87 -8.94 8.26 -5.02
C LEU A 87 -8.40 6.92 -5.49
N VAL A 88 -7.09 6.80 -5.68
CA VAL A 88 -6.43 5.51 -5.85
C VAL A 88 -6.00 4.99 -4.49
N LEU A 89 -6.57 3.87 -4.06
CA LEU A 89 -6.18 3.20 -2.82
C LEU A 89 -4.94 2.33 -3.07
N VAL A 90 -3.95 2.39 -2.19
CA VAL A 90 -2.66 1.73 -2.41
C VAL A 90 -2.17 0.92 -1.22
N GLY A 91 -2.69 1.17 -0.03
CA GLY A 91 -2.27 0.47 1.20
C GLY A 91 -3.18 0.77 2.39
N ASP A 92 -2.74 0.32 3.56
CA ASP A 92 -3.33 0.63 4.86
C ASP A 92 -2.26 0.80 5.94
N ASP A 93 -2.69 1.38 7.07
CA ASP A 93 -1.86 1.58 8.25
C ASP A 93 -1.95 0.45 9.28
N GLY A 94 -2.64 -0.66 8.98
CA GLY A 94 -2.86 -1.77 9.91
C GLY A 94 -3.93 -1.52 11.00
N CYS A 95 -4.54 -0.33 11.04
CA CYS A 95 -5.56 0.06 12.01
C CYS A 95 -6.92 0.38 11.36
N GLY A 96 -7.10 0.02 10.09
CA GLY A 96 -8.32 0.23 9.32
C GLY A 96 -8.35 1.55 8.55
N ASN A 97 -7.30 2.36 8.60
CA ASN A 97 -7.17 3.52 7.74
C ASN A 97 -6.55 3.10 6.41
N LEU A 98 -7.14 3.58 5.32
CA LEU A 98 -6.68 3.35 3.96
C LEU A 98 -5.79 4.50 3.50
N ILE A 99 -4.72 4.14 2.82
CA ILE A 99 -3.75 5.03 2.23
C ILE A 99 -4.04 5.14 0.74
N GLY A 100 -4.01 6.36 0.20
CA GLY A 100 -4.22 6.56 -1.22
C GLY A 100 -3.76 7.92 -1.73
N PHE A 101 -4.02 8.15 -3.01
CA PHE A 101 -3.80 9.43 -3.67
C PHE A 101 -5.07 9.89 -4.36
N ASP A 102 -5.54 11.08 -4.01
CA ASP A 102 -6.73 11.67 -4.59
C ASP A 102 -6.36 12.59 -5.75
N TRP A 103 -6.72 12.19 -6.97
CA TRP A 103 -6.47 12.97 -8.19
C TRP A 103 -7.31 14.26 -8.27
N ALA A 104 -8.42 14.37 -7.51
CA ALA A 104 -9.20 15.60 -7.48
C ALA A 104 -8.47 16.73 -6.72
N THR A 105 -7.71 16.37 -5.68
CA THR A 105 -6.96 17.32 -4.85
C THR A 105 -5.46 17.34 -5.14
N GLY A 106 -4.93 16.31 -5.80
CA GLY A 106 -3.50 16.15 -6.08
C GLY A 106 -2.69 15.85 -4.82
N ARG A 107 -3.28 15.09 -3.88
CA ARG A 107 -2.71 14.89 -2.54
C ARG A 107 -2.74 13.42 -2.12
N GLY A 108 -1.73 13.01 -1.37
CA GLY A 108 -1.78 11.77 -0.60
C GLY A 108 -2.78 11.91 0.56
N VAL A 109 -3.51 10.84 0.85
CA VAL A 109 -4.53 10.81 1.89
C VAL A 109 -4.42 9.58 2.78
N LEU A 110 -4.80 9.76 4.05
CA LEU A 110 -5.13 8.71 5.01
C LEU A 110 -6.61 8.88 5.38
N TRP A 111 -7.41 7.84 5.13
CA TRP A 111 -8.85 7.89 5.27
C TRP A 111 -9.40 6.62 5.93
N ASN A 112 -10.25 6.78 6.93
CA ASN A 112 -11.01 5.66 7.49
C ASN A 112 -12.41 5.61 6.85
N PRO A 113 -12.82 4.48 6.25
CA PRO A 113 -14.19 4.33 5.76
C PRO A 113 -15.27 4.59 6.82
N SER A 114 -14.97 4.39 8.10
CA SER A 114 -15.89 4.65 9.21
C SER A 114 -16.13 6.14 9.45
N ASP A 115 -15.21 7.01 9.01
CA ASP A 115 -15.34 8.48 9.10
C ASP A 115 -16.16 9.05 7.92
N GLY A 116 -16.73 8.18 7.08
CA GLY A 116 -17.52 8.56 5.92
C GLY A 116 -16.65 9.28 4.90
N ASP A 117 -16.90 10.56 4.71
CA ASP A 117 -16.36 11.34 3.61
C ASP A 117 -15.26 12.34 4.03
N SER A 118 -14.81 12.20 5.28
CA SER A 118 -13.79 13.04 5.91
C SER A 118 -12.42 12.36 5.88
N VAL A 119 -11.41 13.08 5.38
CA VAL A 119 -10.01 12.63 5.36
C VAL A 119 -9.36 12.93 6.71
N GLN A 120 -8.67 11.94 7.30
CA GLN A 120 -7.96 12.10 8.57
C GLN A 120 -6.67 12.90 8.40
N GLN A 121 -5.90 12.60 7.34
CA GLN A 121 -4.67 13.31 7.00
C GLN A 121 -4.53 13.48 5.49
N SER A 122 -4.00 14.63 5.07
CA SER A 122 -3.68 14.91 3.68
C SER A 122 -2.30 15.54 3.55
N ARG A 123 -1.52 15.07 2.58
CA ARG A 123 -0.10 15.41 2.36
C ARG A 123 0.19 15.61 0.87
N GLY A 124 1.38 16.08 0.53
CA GLY A 124 1.78 16.35 -0.86
C GLY A 124 1.91 15.10 -1.73
N SER A 125 2.17 13.94 -1.10
CA SER A 125 2.43 12.67 -1.79
C SER A 125 1.96 11.47 -0.95
N VAL A 126 1.95 10.27 -1.53
CA VAL A 126 1.70 9.03 -0.78
C VAL A 126 2.88 8.72 0.13
N THR A 127 4.10 9.03 -0.31
CA THR A 127 5.33 8.86 0.50
C THR A 127 5.25 9.65 1.81
N GLU A 128 4.77 10.89 1.77
CA GLU A 128 4.57 11.69 2.98
C GLU A 128 3.49 11.10 3.92
N ILE A 129 2.51 10.35 3.40
CA ILE A 129 1.56 9.59 4.22
C ILE A 129 2.25 8.37 4.84
N TRP A 130 3.06 7.62 4.09
CA TRP A 130 3.84 6.52 4.64
C TRP A 130 4.75 6.98 5.78
N GLU A 131 5.47 8.08 5.58
CA GLU A 131 6.33 8.70 6.60
C GLU A 131 5.52 9.09 7.84
N TYR A 132 4.35 9.71 7.65
CA TYR A 132 3.45 10.04 8.75
C TYR A 132 3.02 8.80 9.54
N VAL A 133 2.62 7.72 8.87
CA VAL A 133 2.20 6.47 9.53
C VAL A 133 3.39 5.85 10.29
N ILE A 134 4.54 5.75 9.65
CA ILE A 134 5.76 5.19 10.24
C ILE A 134 6.16 5.98 11.50
N ASP A 135 6.14 7.31 11.43
CA ASP A 135 6.49 8.17 12.55
C ASP A 135 5.47 8.09 13.68
N TRP A 136 4.18 7.99 13.38
CA TRP A 136 3.15 7.78 14.40
C TRP A 136 3.43 6.51 15.21
N TYR A 137 3.76 5.39 14.55
CA TYR A 137 4.12 4.15 15.23
C TYR A 137 5.36 4.28 16.13
N LYS A 138 6.32 5.13 15.79
CA LYS A 138 7.49 5.41 16.65
C LYS A 138 7.12 6.22 17.91
N THR A 139 5.99 6.93 17.91
CA THR A 139 5.56 7.73 19.06
C THR A 139 4.71 6.95 20.07
N ILE A 140 4.08 5.87 19.62
CA ILE A 140 3.20 5.03 20.46
C ILE A 140 3.85 3.71 20.92
N GLY A 141 4.94 3.29 20.26
CA GLY A 141 5.74 2.11 20.62
C GLY A 141 6.90 2.44 21.53
#